data_AF-A0A7J5FLQ3-F1
#
_entry.id   AF-A0A7J5FLQ3-F1
#
_cell.length_a   1.000
_cell.length_b   1.000
_cell.length_c   1.000
_cell.angle_alpha   90.00
_cell.angle_beta   90.00
_cell.angle_gamma   90.00
#
_symmetry.space_group_name_H-M   'P 1'
#
loop_
_entity.id
_entity.type
_entity.pdbx_description
1 polymer ?
#
loop_
_entity_poly.entity_id
_entity_poly.type
_entity_poly.pdbx_seq_one_letter_code
_entity_poly.pdbx_strand_id
1 'polypeptide(L)'
;RLAVLFKKNGESAWFKPYGYDQNSNDGEWMYEVRPATDMPALRMITLENQKCNTFLAYPVPDNDWFNIVYTLSNKSRKAMKGTVKVVWEREFKLESNSYRPSDKKENKIDDYEWRDELGSCTVDIAAGVRFWKGIVSCKFPIQRANPRDPVSGVGYCTPIAHLYYREEGSCEWKLLRCDTEYLFNRNYPGSESAKMDEAFNYLGIIPQSW
;
A
#
# COMPACT_ATOMS: atom_id res chain seq x y z
N ARG A 1 -6.46 -21.23 -1.97
CA ARG A 1 -5.69 -20.31 -1.09
C ARG A 1 -4.44 -21.06 -0.63
N LEU A 2 -3.29 -20.39 -0.51
CA LEU A 2 -2.01 -21.03 -0.19
C LEU A 2 -1.42 -20.39 1.07
N ALA A 3 -0.88 -21.21 1.96
CA ALA A 3 -0.08 -20.76 3.10
C ALA A 3 1.40 -20.68 2.70
N VAL A 4 2.11 -19.66 3.16
CA VAL A 4 3.55 -19.50 2.88
C VAL A 4 4.37 -20.36 3.82
N LEU A 5 5.23 -21.19 3.24
CA LEU A 5 6.29 -21.88 3.96
C LEU A 5 7.63 -21.36 3.46
N PHE A 6 8.52 -21.03 4.39
CA PHE A 6 9.88 -20.62 4.09
C PHE A 6 10.79 -21.84 4.14
N LYS A 7 11.71 -21.91 3.19
CA LYS A 7 12.75 -22.92 3.14
C LYS A 7 14.07 -22.26 2.85
N LYS A 8 15.05 -22.50 3.70
CA LYS A 8 16.42 -22.05 3.45
C LYS A 8 17.03 -22.88 2.32
N ASN A 9 17.73 -22.20 1.41
CA ASN A 9 18.32 -22.85 0.24
C ASN A 9 19.29 -23.97 0.66
N GLY A 10 19.13 -25.17 0.10
CA GLY A 10 19.92 -26.35 0.43
C GLY A 10 19.45 -27.18 1.63
N GLU A 11 18.42 -26.74 2.37
CA GLU A 11 17.86 -27.52 3.49
C GLU A 11 16.68 -28.40 3.02
N SER A 12 16.13 -29.26 3.87
CA SER A 12 14.95 -30.09 3.58
C SER A 12 13.71 -29.68 4.39
N ALA A 13 13.92 -28.97 5.50
CA ALA A 13 12.86 -28.52 6.39
C ALA A 13 12.16 -27.27 5.84
N TRP A 14 10.84 -27.22 6.05
CA TRP A 14 9.99 -26.07 5.78
C TRP A 14 9.57 -25.45 7.11
N PHE A 15 9.58 -24.14 7.17
CA PHE A 15 9.27 -23.37 8.37
C PHE A 15 8.05 -22.48 8.12
N LYS A 16 7.20 -22.36 9.13
CA LYS A 16 6.16 -21.34 9.15
C LYS A 16 6.79 -19.97 9.45
N PRO A 17 6.16 -18.87 9.00
CA PRO A 17 6.53 -17.53 9.43
C PRO A 17 6.56 -17.41 10.97
N TYR A 18 7.53 -16.68 11.51
CA TYR A 18 7.75 -16.51 12.96
C TYR A 18 6.52 -16.02 13.73
N GLY A 19 5.61 -15.26 13.09
CA GLY A 19 4.41 -14.74 13.76
C GLY A 19 3.39 -15.81 14.17
N TYR A 20 3.44 -17.02 13.61
CA TYR A 20 2.60 -18.14 14.07
C TYR A 20 2.82 -18.49 15.54
N ASP A 21 4.04 -18.32 16.05
CA ASP A 21 4.37 -18.57 17.45
C ASP A 21 3.91 -17.42 18.38
N GLN A 22 3.38 -16.32 17.82
CA GLN A 22 2.89 -15.13 18.52
C GLN A 22 1.35 -14.96 18.41
N ASN A 23 0.60 -16.07 18.43
CA ASN A 23 -0.87 -16.11 18.32
C ASN A 23 -1.46 -15.63 16.98
N SER A 24 -0.67 -15.61 15.90
CA SER A 24 -1.24 -15.42 14.56
C SER A 24 -2.12 -16.59 14.13
N ASN A 25 -3.01 -16.34 13.17
CA ASN A 25 -3.88 -17.36 12.59
C ASN A 25 -3.63 -17.54 11.08
N ASP A 26 -4.08 -18.67 10.51
CA ASP A 26 -3.88 -18.96 9.09
C ASP A 26 -4.40 -17.85 8.18
N GLY A 27 -5.51 -17.19 8.55
CA GLY A 27 -6.10 -16.07 7.80
C GLY A 27 -5.16 -14.89 7.58
N GLU A 28 -4.24 -14.63 8.52
CA GLU A 28 -3.25 -13.54 8.44
C GLU A 28 -2.08 -13.88 7.50
N TRP A 29 -1.89 -15.17 7.18
CA TRP A 29 -0.77 -15.68 6.39
C TRP A 29 -1.22 -16.29 5.06
N MET A 30 -2.49 -16.10 4.67
CA MET A 30 -3.00 -16.52 3.36
C MET A 30 -2.62 -15.50 2.29
N TYR A 31 -2.08 -15.98 1.16
CA TYR A 31 -1.81 -15.14 0.00
C TYR A 31 -2.61 -15.62 -1.21
N GLU A 32 -3.05 -14.65 -2.01
CA GLU A 32 -3.64 -14.93 -3.31
C GLU A 32 -2.56 -14.83 -4.40
N VAL A 33 -2.30 -15.95 -5.07
CA VAL A 33 -1.46 -15.95 -6.27
C VAL A 33 -2.28 -15.39 -7.42
N ARG A 34 -1.92 -14.18 -7.85
CA ARG A 34 -2.54 -13.54 -9.00
C ARG A 34 -1.79 -13.92 -10.28
N PRO A 35 -2.48 -13.98 -11.44
CA PRO A 35 -1.81 -14.16 -12.72
C PRO A 35 -0.74 -13.10 -12.98
N ALA A 36 0.23 -13.48 -13.81
CA ALA A 36 1.20 -12.55 -14.37
C ALA A 36 0.47 -11.42 -15.12
N THR A 37 1.01 -10.22 -15.05
CA THR A 37 0.40 -9.04 -15.65
C THR A 37 1.49 -8.14 -16.21
N ASP A 38 1.19 -7.52 -17.34
CA ASP A 38 2.05 -6.48 -17.94
C ASP A 38 1.82 -5.10 -17.29
N MET A 39 0.87 -4.96 -16.36
CA MET A 39 0.65 -3.71 -15.63
C MET A 39 1.90 -3.24 -14.88
N PRO A 40 2.08 -1.93 -14.70
CA PRO A 40 3.12 -1.42 -13.83
C PRO A 40 2.90 -1.91 -12.39
N ALA A 41 4.00 -2.13 -11.67
CA ALA A 41 4.00 -2.35 -10.23
C ALA A 41 4.40 -1.05 -9.51
N LEU A 42 3.96 -0.86 -8.26
CA LEU A 42 4.36 0.27 -7.42
C LEU A 42 5.73 -0.01 -6.80
N ARG A 43 6.71 0.82 -7.13
CA ARG A 43 8.07 0.73 -6.61
C ARG A 43 8.26 1.50 -5.31
N MET A 44 7.66 2.68 -5.24
CA MET A 44 7.79 3.61 -4.12
C MET A 44 6.58 4.55 -4.13
N ILE A 45 6.13 4.94 -2.94
CA ILE A 45 5.08 5.93 -2.71
C ILE A 45 5.48 6.77 -1.50
N THR A 46 5.45 8.08 -1.62
CA THR A 46 5.87 9.03 -0.59
C THR A 46 5.01 10.29 -0.66
N LEU A 47 4.99 11.07 0.41
CA LEU A 47 4.65 12.50 0.27
C LEU A 47 5.81 13.22 -0.45
N GLU A 48 5.51 14.33 -1.13
CA GLU A 48 6.49 15.11 -1.90
C GLU A 48 7.75 15.50 -1.12
N ASN A 49 7.61 15.77 0.18
CA ASN A 49 8.71 16.18 1.06
C ASN A 49 9.35 15.02 1.84
N GLN A 50 8.95 13.77 1.57
CA GLN A 50 9.45 12.59 2.26
C GLN A 50 10.41 11.80 1.37
N LYS A 51 11.48 11.27 1.97
CA LYS A 51 12.54 10.55 1.25
C LYS A 51 12.29 9.05 1.13
N CYS A 52 11.49 8.49 2.04
CA CYS A 52 11.16 7.07 2.06
C CYS A 52 9.71 6.85 2.46
N ASN A 53 9.17 5.72 2.02
CA ASN A 53 7.95 5.19 2.58
C ASN A 53 8.29 4.49 3.90
N THR A 54 7.39 4.54 4.87
CA THR A 54 7.54 3.82 6.14
C THR A 54 6.17 3.34 6.61
N PHE A 55 6.14 2.50 7.64
CA PHE A 55 4.90 2.10 8.29
C PHE A 55 4.21 3.23 9.08
N LEU A 56 4.84 4.41 9.19
CA LEU A 56 4.31 5.56 9.91
C LEU A 56 3.22 6.27 9.11
N ALA A 57 2.33 6.94 9.83
CA ALA A 57 1.34 7.82 9.25
C ALA A 57 1.87 9.26 9.23
N TYR A 58 1.73 9.93 8.10
CA TYR A 58 2.17 11.30 7.93
C TYR A 58 0.98 12.27 8.01
N PRO A 59 1.09 13.35 8.80
CA PRO A 59 0.07 14.39 8.80
C PRO A 59 0.06 15.15 7.48
N VAL A 60 -1.12 15.37 6.92
CA VAL A 60 -1.36 16.14 5.69
C VAL A 60 -2.46 17.19 5.92
N PRO A 61 -2.48 18.31 5.16
CA PRO A 61 -3.47 19.35 5.34
C PRO A 61 -4.90 18.82 5.16
N ASP A 62 -5.81 19.23 6.06
CA ASP A 62 -7.22 18.84 6.03
C ASP A 62 -7.94 19.40 4.80
N ASN A 63 -7.80 20.72 4.58
CA ASN A 63 -8.60 21.48 3.60
C ASN A 63 -7.79 22.04 2.44
N ASP A 64 -6.50 21.70 2.35
CA ASP A 64 -5.60 22.18 1.30
C ASP A 64 -5.02 21.02 0.49
N TRP A 65 -4.40 21.37 -0.63
CA TRP A 65 -3.77 20.43 -1.53
C TRP A 65 -2.45 19.91 -0.95
N PHE A 66 -2.17 18.64 -1.23
CA PHE A 66 -0.87 18.03 -0.98
C PHE A 66 -0.52 17.06 -2.11
N ASN A 67 0.76 16.73 -2.26
CA ASN A 67 1.23 15.88 -3.34
C ASN A 67 1.71 14.53 -2.82
N ILE A 68 1.20 13.46 -3.45
CA ILE A 68 1.76 12.12 -3.32
C ILE A 68 2.61 11.84 -4.56
N VAL A 69 3.85 11.48 -4.30
CA VAL A 69 4.85 11.13 -5.30
C VAL A 69 4.97 9.61 -5.33
N TYR A 70 5.04 9.05 -6.54
CA TYR A 70 5.16 7.61 -6.69
C TYR A 70 6.09 7.25 -7.84
N THR A 71 6.65 6.04 -7.76
CA THR A 71 7.45 5.45 -8.83
C THR A 71 6.79 4.16 -9.29
N LEU A 72 6.52 4.05 -10.58
CA LEU A 72 6.07 2.84 -11.24
C LEU A 72 7.26 2.04 -11.76
N SER A 73 7.13 0.73 -11.67
CA SER A 73 8.04 -0.29 -12.17
C SER A 73 7.38 -0.96 -13.37
N ASN A 74 7.81 -0.58 -14.58
CA ASN A 74 7.39 -1.18 -15.83
C ASN A 74 8.33 -2.35 -16.18
N LYS A 75 7.99 -3.57 -15.77
CA LYS A 75 8.84 -4.75 -16.00
C LYS A 75 8.85 -5.19 -17.45
N SER A 76 7.71 -5.05 -18.15
CA SER A 76 7.58 -5.43 -19.55
C SER A 76 8.31 -4.47 -20.50
N ARG A 77 8.64 -3.25 -20.04
CA ARG A 77 9.24 -2.16 -20.83
C ARG A 77 8.40 -1.79 -22.07
N LYS A 78 7.13 -2.19 -22.10
CA LYS A 78 6.19 -1.81 -23.15
C LYS A 78 5.74 -0.37 -22.94
N ALA A 79 5.32 0.30 -24.01
CA ALA A 79 4.62 1.57 -23.86
C ALA A 79 3.32 1.34 -23.07
N MET A 80 2.95 2.27 -22.19
CA MET A 80 1.77 2.18 -21.35
C MET A 80 1.09 3.53 -21.24
N LYS A 81 -0.24 3.53 -21.43
CA LYS A 81 -1.08 4.69 -21.20
C LYS A 81 -2.20 4.32 -20.24
N GLY A 82 -2.53 5.25 -19.35
CA GLY A 82 -3.59 5.03 -18.39
C GLY A 82 -3.74 6.16 -17.40
N THR A 83 -4.40 5.87 -16.29
CA THR A 83 -4.63 6.79 -15.18
C THR A 83 -4.23 6.11 -13.89
N VAL A 84 -3.55 6.84 -13.00
CA VAL A 84 -3.38 6.46 -11.60
C VAL A 84 -4.30 7.32 -10.75
N LYS A 85 -4.91 6.71 -9.74
CA LYS A 85 -5.64 7.43 -8.71
C LYS A 85 -5.18 7.04 -7.32
N VAL A 86 -5.26 7.99 -6.40
CA VAL A 86 -5.02 7.78 -4.98
C VAL A 86 -6.35 7.61 -4.29
N VAL A 87 -6.46 6.53 -3.52
CA VAL A 87 -7.64 6.21 -2.72
C VAL A 87 -7.22 6.08 -1.27
N TRP A 88 -7.79 6.90 -0.40
CA TRP A 88 -7.62 6.81 1.04
C TRP A 88 -8.74 5.97 1.64
N GLU A 89 -8.37 4.84 2.21
CA GLU A 89 -9.32 3.82 2.57
C GLU A 89 -9.08 3.22 3.96
N ARG A 90 -10.19 2.80 4.54
CA ARG A 90 -10.26 2.06 5.79
C ARG A 90 -11.23 0.92 5.60
N GLU A 91 -10.73 -0.30 5.80
CA GLU A 91 -11.47 -1.53 5.58
C GLU A 91 -11.16 -2.54 6.69
N PHE A 92 -12.17 -3.26 7.16
CA PHE A 92 -12.05 -4.27 8.22
C PHE A 92 -11.98 -5.69 7.67
N LYS A 93 -11.05 -5.94 6.75
CA LYS A 93 -10.87 -7.25 6.14
C LYS A 93 -9.46 -7.76 6.34
N LEU A 94 -9.37 -9.00 6.82
CA LEU A 94 -8.11 -9.76 6.91
C LEU A 94 -7.52 -10.04 5.52
N GLU A 95 -8.38 -10.30 4.53
CA GLU A 95 -8.00 -10.49 3.13
C GLU A 95 -7.86 -9.16 2.37
N SER A 96 -7.44 -8.10 3.06
CA SER A 96 -7.26 -6.79 2.45
C SER A 96 -5.89 -6.68 1.78
N ASN A 97 -5.75 -5.66 0.94
CA ASN A 97 -4.49 -5.34 0.28
C ASN A 97 -3.53 -4.51 1.17
N SER A 98 -3.87 -4.40 2.45
CA SER A 98 -3.16 -3.66 3.49
C SER A 98 -2.33 -4.62 4.35
N TYR A 99 -1.12 -4.22 4.73
CA TYR A 99 -0.32 -4.92 5.75
C TYR A 99 -0.99 -4.89 7.14
N ARG A 100 -1.92 -3.95 7.36
CA ARG A 100 -2.66 -3.81 8.62
C ARG A 100 -4.14 -4.09 8.40
N PRO A 101 -4.60 -5.34 8.58
CA PRO A 101 -6.02 -5.58 8.72
C PRO A 101 -6.53 -4.73 9.89
N SER A 102 -7.54 -3.91 9.63
CA SER A 102 -8.22 -3.21 10.70
C SER A 102 -9.25 -4.15 11.30
N ASP A 103 -9.22 -4.36 12.61
CA ASP A 103 -10.32 -5.04 13.28
C ASP A 103 -11.39 -4.01 13.60
N LYS A 104 -12.62 -4.28 13.19
CA LYS A 104 -13.75 -3.51 13.72
C LYS A 104 -13.83 -3.73 15.23
N LYS A 105 -13.96 -2.66 16.00
CA LYS A 105 -14.02 -2.73 17.46
C LYS A 105 -15.39 -2.23 17.92
N GLU A 106 -15.99 -2.92 18.87
CA GLU A 106 -17.25 -2.47 19.47
C GLU A 106 -17.02 -1.23 20.36
N ASN A 107 -18.07 -0.41 20.50
CA ASN A 107 -18.09 0.76 21.39
C ASN A 107 -17.00 1.80 21.09
N LYS A 108 -16.72 2.04 19.80
CA LYS A 108 -15.78 3.05 19.34
C LYS A 108 -16.47 4.21 18.64
N ILE A 109 -15.82 5.37 18.65
CA ILE A 109 -16.30 6.58 17.98
C ILE A 109 -15.78 6.58 16.55
N ASP A 110 -16.65 6.95 15.61
CA ASP A 110 -16.34 7.09 14.17
C ASP A 110 -15.77 5.81 13.52
N ASP A 111 -16.18 4.65 14.03
CA ASP A 111 -15.68 3.33 13.59
C ASP A 111 -16.41 2.76 12.37
N TYR A 112 -16.23 3.40 11.21
CA TYR A 112 -16.80 2.94 9.95
C TYR A 112 -15.74 2.76 8.86
N GLU A 113 -16.10 2.04 7.81
CA GLU A 113 -15.27 1.85 6.62
C GLU A 113 -15.47 3.00 5.65
N TRP A 114 -14.45 3.28 4.84
CA TRP A 114 -14.58 4.23 3.74
C TRP A 114 -13.54 4.03 2.65
N ARG A 115 -13.78 4.73 1.55
CA ARG A 115 -12.94 4.71 0.36
C ARG A 115 -13.06 6.04 -0.39
N ASP A 116 -12.19 6.97 -0.07
CA ASP A 116 -12.21 8.32 -0.62
C ASP A 116 -11.18 8.47 -1.72
N GLU A 117 -11.61 8.89 -2.91
CA GLU A 117 -10.69 9.24 -3.99
C GLU A 117 -10.12 10.65 -3.74
N LEU A 118 -8.81 10.72 -3.52
CA LEU A 118 -8.13 11.98 -3.17
C LEU A 118 -7.70 12.78 -4.40
N GLY A 119 -7.43 12.08 -5.51
CA GLY A 119 -6.90 12.67 -6.72
C GLY A 119 -6.49 11.62 -7.75
N SER A 120 -6.26 12.06 -8.98
CA SER A 120 -5.78 11.21 -10.07
C SER A 120 -4.88 11.98 -11.04
N CYS A 121 -4.06 11.25 -11.79
CA CYS A 121 -3.26 11.80 -12.87
C CYS A 121 -3.08 10.79 -14.02
N THR A 122 -2.81 11.31 -15.22
CA THR A 122 -2.51 10.48 -16.39
C THR A 122 -1.10 9.89 -16.28
N VAL A 123 -0.95 8.69 -16.83
CA VAL A 123 0.33 7.99 -17.02
C VAL A 123 0.53 7.79 -18.52
N ASP A 124 1.69 8.23 -19.01
CA ASP A 124 2.14 8.00 -20.39
C ASP A 124 3.62 7.60 -20.33
N ILE A 125 3.88 6.30 -20.45
CA ILE A 125 5.20 5.69 -20.35
C ILE A 125 5.62 5.25 -21.74
N ALA A 126 6.71 5.80 -22.24
CA ALA A 126 7.31 5.38 -23.50
C ALA A 126 7.89 3.95 -23.42
N ALA A 127 7.96 3.26 -24.56
CA ALA A 127 8.63 1.96 -24.64
C ALA A 127 10.11 2.05 -24.20
N GLY A 128 10.60 1.00 -23.55
CA GLY A 128 11.96 0.92 -23.00
C GLY A 128 12.12 1.45 -21.58
N VAL A 129 11.23 2.32 -21.11
CA VAL A 129 11.27 2.93 -19.77
C VAL A 129 11.00 1.89 -18.69
N ARG A 130 11.97 1.67 -17.79
CA ARG A 130 11.86 0.71 -16.67
C ARG A 130 11.17 1.30 -15.45
N PHE A 131 11.48 2.55 -15.14
CA PHE A 131 10.97 3.27 -13.97
C PHE A 131 10.39 4.61 -14.42
N TRP A 132 9.22 4.94 -13.90
CA TRP A 132 8.53 6.19 -14.23
C TRP A 132 8.05 6.85 -12.94
N LYS A 133 8.33 8.14 -12.77
CA LYS A 133 7.95 8.90 -11.58
C LYS A 133 6.72 9.75 -11.90
N GLY A 134 5.71 9.66 -11.04
CA GLY A 134 4.48 10.44 -11.12
C GLY A 134 4.23 11.23 -9.84
N ILE A 135 3.35 12.21 -9.96
CA ILE A 135 2.86 13.03 -8.85
C ILE A 135 1.34 13.12 -9.00
N VAL A 136 0.61 12.82 -7.92
CA VAL A 136 -0.83 13.07 -7.82
C VAL A 136 -1.04 14.21 -6.84
N SER A 137 -1.71 15.27 -7.30
CA SER A 137 -2.23 16.31 -6.40
C SER A 137 -3.51 15.79 -5.76
N CYS A 138 -3.51 15.80 -4.43
CA CYS A 138 -4.51 15.17 -3.59
C CYS A 138 -5.19 16.21 -2.69
N LYS A 139 -6.47 15.98 -2.41
CA LYS A 139 -7.23 16.70 -1.40
C LYS A 139 -8.29 15.77 -0.81
N PHE A 140 -8.58 15.90 0.49
CA PHE A 140 -9.67 15.14 1.09
C PHE A 140 -11.03 15.63 0.55
N PRO A 141 -11.84 14.75 -0.06
CA PRO A 141 -13.17 15.14 -0.53
C PRO A 141 -14.16 15.25 0.64
N ILE A 142 -13.89 14.56 1.75
CA ILE A 142 -14.73 14.49 2.94
C ILE A 142 -13.83 14.65 4.16
N GLN A 143 -14.21 15.56 5.07
CA GLN A 143 -13.57 15.71 6.37
C GLN A 143 -14.05 14.61 7.30
N ARG A 144 -13.29 13.53 7.40
CA ARG A 144 -13.60 12.42 8.31
C ARG A 144 -13.07 12.74 9.71
N ALA A 145 -13.77 12.26 10.73
CA ALA A 145 -13.31 12.35 12.11
C ALA A 145 -12.39 11.17 12.46
N ASN A 146 -11.48 11.37 13.41
CA ASN A 146 -10.50 10.35 13.83
C ASN A 146 -11.21 9.19 14.56
N PRO A 147 -11.14 7.94 14.05
CA PRO A 147 -11.69 6.77 14.74
C PRO A 147 -10.92 6.50 16.03
N ARG A 148 -11.62 6.52 17.16
CA ARG A 148 -10.96 6.51 18.48
C ARG A 148 -11.73 5.79 19.57
N ASP A 149 -11.00 5.44 20.61
CA ASP A 149 -11.56 4.97 21.86
C ASP A 149 -12.26 6.13 22.62
N PRO A 150 -13.51 5.95 23.09
CA PRO A 150 -14.26 7.02 23.74
C PRO A 150 -13.71 7.42 25.12
N VAL A 151 -12.97 6.54 25.80
CA VAL A 151 -12.49 6.77 27.17
C VAL A 151 -11.10 7.41 27.15
N SER A 152 -10.17 6.80 26.42
CA SER A 152 -8.78 7.23 26.33
C SER A 152 -8.54 8.28 25.25
N GLY A 153 -9.45 8.42 24.28
CA GLY A 153 -9.29 9.31 23.12
C GLY A 153 -8.26 8.82 22.09
N VAL A 154 -7.62 7.67 22.31
CA VAL A 154 -6.56 7.14 21.44
C VAL A 154 -7.16 6.68 20.11
N GLY A 155 -6.61 7.21 19.01
CA GLY A 155 -6.96 6.78 17.66
C GLY A 155 -6.44 5.37 17.35
N TYR A 156 -7.16 4.62 16.51
CA TYR A 156 -6.77 3.26 16.12
C TYR A 156 -7.16 2.96 14.67
N CYS A 157 -6.54 1.91 14.11
CA CYS A 157 -6.81 1.45 12.74
C CYS A 157 -6.70 2.59 11.72
N THR A 158 -5.51 3.19 11.67
CA THR A 158 -5.20 4.33 10.80
C THR A 158 -5.47 3.96 9.34
N PRO A 159 -6.25 4.79 8.61
CA PRO A 159 -6.49 4.61 7.18
C PRO A 159 -5.20 4.78 6.37
N ILE A 160 -5.19 4.20 5.18
CA ILE A 160 -4.03 4.20 4.30
C ILE A 160 -4.41 4.66 2.89
N ALA A 161 -3.44 5.26 2.20
CA ALA A 161 -3.57 5.64 0.81
C ALA A 161 -2.98 4.56 -0.10
N HIS A 162 -3.80 4.06 -1.02
CA HIS A 162 -3.43 3.12 -2.06
C HIS A 162 -3.48 3.77 -3.44
N LEU A 163 -2.68 3.24 -4.37
CA LEU A 163 -2.72 3.64 -5.78
C LEU A 163 -3.40 2.58 -6.63
N TYR A 164 -4.39 3.00 -7.39
CA TYR A 164 -5.06 2.18 -8.39
C TYR A 164 -4.66 2.67 -9.79
N TYR A 165 -4.46 1.72 -10.70
CA TYR A 165 -4.17 1.96 -12.10
C TYR A 165 -5.31 1.47 -12.98
N ARG A 166 -5.63 2.25 -14.01
CA ARG A 166 -6.54 1.87 -15.08
C ARG A 166 -5.86 2.15 -16.40
N GLU A 167 -5.74 1.13 -17.23
CA GLU A 167 -5.21 1.25 -18.59
C GLU A 167 -6.14 2.10 -19.47
N GLU A 168 -5.56 2.83 -20.42
CA GLU A 168 -6.33 3.59 -21.41
C GLU A 168 -7.29 2.68 -22.18
N GLY A 169 -8.55 3.07 -22.28
CA GLY A 169 -9.61 2.26 -22.89
C GLY A 169 -10.21 1.16 -22.00
N SER A 170 -9.67 0.94 -20.79
CA SER A 170 -10.26 0.02 -19.80
C SER A 170 -11.27 0.72 -18.89
N CYS A 171 -12.28 -0.02 -18.43
CA CYS A 171 -13.20 0.41 -17.36
C CYS A 171 -12.77 -0.08 -15.97
N GLU A 172 -11.74 -0.93 -15.89
CA GLU A 172 -11.37 -1.63 -14.66
C GLU A 172 -10.22 -0.93 -13.93
N TRP A 173 -10.44 -0.60 -12.66
CA TRP A 173 -9.40 -0.11 -11.76
C TRP A 173 -8.75 -1.27 -11.02
N LYS A 174 -7.42 -1.37 -11.11
CA LYS A 174 -6.62 -2.42 -10.48
C LYS A 174 -5.68 -1.81 -9.46
N LEU A 175 -5.64 -2.38 -8.26
CA LEU A 175 -4.68 -1.96 -7.25
C LEU A 175 -3.25 -2.24 -7.73
N LEU A 176 -2.36 -1.26 -7.61
CA LEU A 176 -0.96 -1.45 -7.90
C LEU A 176 -0.31 -2.37 -6.85
N ARG A 177 0.37 -3.42 -7.33
CA ARG A 177 1.12 -4.36 -6.49
C ARG A 177 2.51 -3.81 -6.18
N CYS A 178 3.07 -4.09 -5.00
CA CYS A 178 4.42 -3.67 -4.67
C CYS A 178 5.47 -4.40 -5.53
N ASP A 179 6.48 -3.68 -6.02
CA ASP A 179 7.65 -4.24 -6.71
C ASP A 179 8.76 -4.59 -5.70
N THR A 180 8.64 -5.75 -5.07
CA THR A 180 9.58 -6.20 -4.01
C THR A 180 10.75 -7.02 -4.52
N GLU A 181 10.84 -7.31 -5.83
CA GLU A 181 11.81 -8.26 -6.38
C GLU A 181 13.27 -7.90 -6.04
N TYR A 182 13.60 -6.62 -6.05
CA TYR A 182 14.94 -6.12 -5.69
C TYR A 182 15.34 -6.37 -4.23
N LEU A 183 14.38 -6.44 -3.30
CA LEU A 183 14.64 -6.67 -1.87
C LEU A 183 15.22 -8.05 -1.62
N PHE A 184 14.97 -8.98 -2.56
CA PHE A 184 15.47 -10.35 -2.52
C PHE A 184 16.74 -10.53 -3.35
N ASN A 185 17.29 -9.46 -3.93
CA ASN A 185 18.59 -9.53 -4.60
C ASN A 185 19.70 -9.79 -3.56
N ARG A 186 20.60 -10.72 -3.87
CA ARG A 186 21.76 -11.06 -3.02
C ARG A 186 22.62 -9.83 -2.66
N ASN A 187 22.65 -8.84 -3.56
CA ASN A 187 23.45 -7.62 -3.38
C ASN A 187 22.64 -6.44 -2.83
N TYR A 188 21.45 -6.68 -2.26
CA TYR A 188 20.68 -5.63 -1.61
C TYR A 188 21.49 -5.02 -0.46
N PRO A 189 21.74 -3.70 -0.44
CA PRO A 189 22.65 -3.07 0.52
C PRO A 189 22.01 -2.81 1.89
N GLY A 190 20.69 -2.94 2.01
CA GLY A 190 19.95 -2.71 3.26
C GLY A 190 19.89 -3.93 4.18
N SER A 191 19.60 -3.69 5.45
CA SER A 191 19.35 -4.77 6.43
C SER A 191 18.03 -5.52 6.13
N GLU A 192 17.82 -6.66 6.78
CA GLU A 192 16.51 -7.34 6.74
C GLU A 192 15.37 -6.42 7.24
N SER A 193 15.63 -5.59 8.25
CA SER A 193 14.65 -4.59 8.72
C SER A 193 14.33 -3.54 7.64
N ALA A 194 15.33 -3.10 6.88
CA ALA A 194 15.11 -2.16 5.77
C ALA A 194 14.21 -2.76 4.67
N LYS A 195 14.23 -4.08 4.47
CA LYS A 195 13.31 -4.74 3.51
C LYS A 195 11.86 -4.63 3.97
N MET A 196 11.60 -4.70 5.27
CA MET A 196 10.25 -4.52 5.81
C MET A 196 9.76 -3.09 5.62
N ASP A 197 10.64 -2.10 5.76
CA ASP A 197 10.29 -0.69 5.58
C ASP A 197 10.08 -0.28 4.10
N GLU A 198 10.54 -1.11 3.16
CA GLU A 198 10.49 -0.84 1.71
C GLU A 198 9.43 -1.66 0.95
N ALA A 199 8.70 -2.56 1.64
CA ALA A 199 7.78 -3.52 1.03
C ALA A 199 6.29 -3.10 1.11
N PHE A 200 6.00 -1.80 1.05
CA PHE A 200 4.63 -1.30 1.13
C PHE A 200 4.05 -0.92 -0.23
N ASN A 201 2.81 -1.34 -0.50
CA ASN A 201 1.99 -0.87 -1.62
C ASN A 201 1.09 0.33 -1.25
N TYR A 202 1.25 0.89 -0.04
CA TYR A 202 0.43 1.96 0.51
C TYR A 202 1.28 3.05 1.17
N LEU A 203 0.65 4.18 1.50
CA LEU A 203 1.22 5.26 2.30
C LEU A 203 0.26 5.59 3.46
N GLY A 204 0.76 5.63 4.70
CA GLY A 204 -0.02 6.10 5.84
C GLY A 204 -0.16 7.62 5.79
N ILE A 205 -1.39 8.13 5.71
CA ILE A 205 -1.67 9.57 5.81
C ILE A 205 -2.85 9.82 6.75
N ILE A 206 -2.77 10.91 7.51
CA ILE A 206 -3.82 11.38 8.41
C ILE A 206 -4.03 12.88 8.23
N PRO A 207 -5.28 13.38 8.30
CA PRO A 207 -5.55 14.81 8.44
C PRO A 207 -4.82 15.41 9.66
N GLN A 208 -4.40 16.68 9.59
CA GLN A 208 -3.71 17.35 10.71
C GLN A 208 -4.62 17.60 11.91
N SER A 209 -5.95 17.61 11.72
CA SER A 209 -6.91 17.74 12.82
C SER A 209 -7.08 16.47 13.67
N TRP A 210 -6.47 15.35 13.28
CA TRP A 210 -6.66 14.05 13.92
C TRP A 210 -5.77 13.82 15.14
#